data_AF-A0A9W8UY44-F1
#
_entry.id   AF-A0A9W8UY44-F1
#
_cell.length_a   1.000
_cell.length_b   1.000
_cell.length_c   1.000
_cell.angle_alpha   90.00
_cell.angle_beta   90.00
_cell.angle_gamma   90.00
#
_symmetry.space_group_name_H-M   'P 1'
#
loop_
_entity.id
_entity.type
_entity.pdbx_description
1 polymer ?
#
loop_
_entity_poly.entity_id
_entity_poly.type
_entity_poly.pdbx_seq_one_letter_code
_entity_poly.pdbx_strand_id
1 'polypeptide(L)'
;MALSTVQVHALSGGRFTLPETQFVSPASSTARKTVPSLCSLIQHAPPTTGKTTRIVFDLGVRRDPSRYSEPIRRHIATRKPLTTDPDVVKSLKLGGLTPDDVDYVIYSHVHWDHVGEPTDFRRSSFVVGHGSLDLLQGDASNLRGGHSFFEPDLLDPHRTIQIPDPEAPYTGRDEAQESAINFRGPWRQFDSLPSTLDIFRDGSLYIVDAPGHLPGHINLLARTSENESDTKWIYLAGDACHDRRLMRHEREVGQWQDA
;
A
#
# COMPACT_ATOMS: atom_id res chain seq x y z
N MET A 1 11.43 -27.25 -10.42
CA MET A 1 12.34 -26.72 -9.38
C MET A 1 11.47 -26.06 -8.33
N ALA A 2 11.92 -25.81 -7.10
CA ALA A 2 11.12 -25.05 -6.14
C ALA A 2 10.91 -23.62 -6.68
N LEU A 3 9.68 -23.10 -6.62
CA LEU A 3 9.39 -21.73 -7.02
C LEU A 3 9.95 -20.74 -5.99
N SER A 4 10.42 -19.56 -6.42
CA SER A 4 10.79 -18.49 -5.49
C SER A 4 9.56 -17.98 -4.74
N THR A 5 9.70 -17.66 -3.46
CA THR A 5 8.59 -17.19 -2.61
C THR A 5 9.01 -15.99 -1.78
N VAL A 6 8.00 -15.33 -1.19
CA VAL A 6 8.19 -14.36 -0.12
C VAL A 6 7.43 -14.82 1.13
N GLN A 7 7.89 -14.35 2.28
CA GLN A 7 7.13 -14.42 3.52
C GLN A 7 6.35 -13.13 3.71
N VAL A 8 5.10 -13.24 4.18
CA VAL A 8 4.23 -12.10 4.46
C VAL A 8 3.78 -12.17 5.92
N HIS A 9 3.98 -11.08 6.65
CA HIS A 9 3.63 -10.96 8.06
C HIS A 9 2.69 -9.78 8.25
N ALA A 10 1.53 -10.01 8.87
CA ALA A 10 0.62 -8.93 9.21
C ALA A 10 1.24 -8.04 10.31
N LEU A 11 1.19 -6.73 10.11
CA LEU A 11 1.59 -5.73 11.08
C LEU A 11 0.34 -4.98 11.57
N SER A 12 0.35 -4.57 12.82
CA SER A 12 -0.70 -3.66 13.33
C SER A 12 -0.34 -2.24 12.95
N GLY A 13 -1.23 -1.57 12.22
CA GLY A 13 -1.11 -0.16 11.80
C GLY A 13 -2.16 0.73 12.42
N GLY A 14 -2.72 0.34 13.58
CA GLY A 14 -3.86 1.02 14.21
C GLY A 14 -5.23 0.63 13.63
N ARG A 15 -6.28 1.26 14.17
CA ARG A 15 -7.69 0.97 13.83
C ARG A 15 -8.51 2.24 13.99
N PHE A 16 -9.58 2.36 13.21
CA PHE A 16 -10.49 3.50 13.32
C PHE A 16 -11.92 3.10 12.97
N THR A 17 -12.88 3.94 13.32
CA THR A 17 -14.30 3.67 13.08
C THR A 17 -14.89 4.72 12.16
N LEU A 18 -15.52 4.29 11.07
CA LEU A 18 -16.14 5.16 10.07
C LEU A 18 -17.59 4.72 9.73
N PRO A 19 -18.43 5.61 9.18
CA PRO A 19 -19.77 5.25 8.72
C PRO A 19 -19.74 4.17 7.63
N GLU A 20 -20.62 3.18 7.71
CA GLU A 20 -20.70 2.11 6.69
C GLU A 20 -21.10 2.65 5.30
N THR A 21 -21.87 3.74 5.25
CA THR A 21 -22.27 4.38 3.99
C THR A 21 -21.10 4.91 3.16
N GLN A 22 -19.90 5.05 3.75
CA GLN A 22 -18.70 5.48 3.02
C GLN A 22 -18.07 4.37 2.19
N PHE A 23 -18.46 3.10 2.38
CA PHE A 23 -17.83 1.98 1.68
C PHE A 23 -18.76 0.81 1.32
N VAL A 24 -19.99 0.75 1.87
CA VAL A 24 -21.01 -0.24 1.46
C VAL A 24 -22.40 0.39 1.28
N SER A 25 -23.19 -0.21 0.39
CA SER A 25 -24.59 0.11 0.14
C SER A 25 -25.43 -1.17 -0.02
N PRO A 26 -26.69 -1.21 0.46
CA PRO A 26 -27.29 -0.25 1.37
C PRO A 26 -26.68 -0.37 2.78
N ALA A 27 -26.65 0.76 3.50
CA ALA A 27 -26.26 0.84 4.90
C ALA A 27 -27.13 1.87 5.64
N SER A 28 -27.38 1.64 6.92
CA SER A 28 -28.05 2.63 7.77
C SER A 28 -27.17 3.89 7.89
N SER A 29 -27.79 5.08 7.92
CA SER A 29 -27.09 6.36 8.13
C SER A 29 -26.35 6.43 9.48
N THR A 30 -26.74 5.59 10.44
CA THR A 30 -26.10 5.48 11.77
C THR A 30 -25.14 4.29 11.88
N ALA A 31 -25.09 3.40 10.88
CA ALA A 31 -24.20 2.25 10.92
C ALA A 31 -22.74 2.71 10.84
N ARG A 32 -21.91 2.18 11.74
CA ARG A 32 -20.48 2.46 11.80
C ARG A 32 -19.73 1.17 12.05
N LYS A 33 -18.52 1.07 11.53
CA LYS A 33 -17.67 -0.12 11.66
C LYS A 33 -16.26 0.26 12.03
N THR A 34 -15.69 -0.47 13.00
CA THR A 34 -14.26 -0.37 13.33
C THR A 34 -13.45 -1.25 12.40
N VAL A 35 -12.58 -0.65 11.59
CA VAL A 35 -11.71 -1.32 10.63
C VAL A 35 -10.25 -1.18 11.07
N PRO A 36 -9.41 -2.19 10.79
CA PRO A 36 -7.96 -2.02 10.91
C PRO A 36 -7.43 -1.16 9.77
N SER A 37 -6.37 -0.39 10.04
CA SER A 37 -5.47 0.00 8.97
C SER A 37 -4.45 -1.13 8.79
N LEU A 38 -4.46 -1.76 7.62
CA LEU A 38 -3.71 -2.97 7.35
C LEU A 38 -2.31 -2.62 6.85
N CYS A 39 -1.30 -3.23 7.47
CA CYS A 39 0.09 -3.12 7.05
C CYS A 39 0.70 -4.51 6.99
N SER A 40 1.73 -4.69 6.16
CA SER A 40 2.41 -5.98 6.05
C SER A 40 3.92 -5.83 5.92
N LEU A 41 4.68 -6.72 6.57
CA LEU A 41 6.09 -6.94 6.27
C LEU A 41 6.19 -8.06 5.25
N ILE A 42 6.91 -7.82 4.17
CA ILE A 42 7.27 -8.79 3.15
C ILE A 42 8.78 -9.03 3.23
N GLN A 43 9.17 -10.30 3.30
CA GLN A 43 10.56 -10.71 3.31
C GLN A 43 10.85 -11.60 2.11
N HIS A 44 11.82 -11.18 1.29
CA HIS A 44 12.34 -11.96 0.18
C HIS A 44 13.79 -12.34 0.48
N ALA A 45 14.10 -13.63 0.43
CA ALA A 45 15.44 -14.15 0.71
C ALA A 45 15.77 -15.19 -0.36
N PRO A 46 16.28 -14.77 -1.53
CA PRO A 46 16.55 -15.71 -2.61
C PRO A 46 17.74 -16.60 -2.20
N PRO A 47 17.65 -17.93 -2.39
CA PRO A 47 18.69 -18.87 -1.94
C PRO A 47 20.09 -18.57 -2.51
N THR A 48 20.14 -17.87 -3.65
CA THR A 48 21.35 -17.58 -4.40
C THR A 48 22.18 -16.42 -3.84
N THR A 49 21.59 -15.50 -3.08
CA THR A 49 22.30 -14.27 -2.62
C THR A 49 22.60 -14.26 -1.13
N GLY A 50 21.83 -15.00 -0.31
CA GLY A 50 21.93 -14.96 1.15
C GLY A 50 21.52 -13.62 1.79
N LYS A 51 21.08 -12.62 1.01
CA LYS A 51 20.60 -11.34 1.50
C LYS A 51 19.07 -11.36 1.58
N THR A 52 18.52 -10.92 2.71
CA THR A 52 17.08 -10.68 2.85
C THR A 52 16.75 -9.24 2.48
N THR A 53 15.84 -9.06 1.53
CA THR A 53 15.19 -7.76 1.28
C THR A 53 13.93 -7.69 2.12
N ARG A 54 13.76 -6.59 2.86
CA ARG A 54 12.58 -6.33 3.70
C ARG A 54 11.80 -5.14 3.19
N ILE A 55 10.52 -5.38 2.94
CA ILE A 55 9.59 -4.39 2.42
C ILE A 55 8.45 -4.25 3.42
N VAL A 56 8.12 -3.03 3.82
CA VAL A 56 6.86 -2.77 4.52
C VAL A 56 5.86 -2.22 3.51
N PHE A 57 4.69 -2.85 3.41
CA PHE A 57 3.56 -2.39 2.60
C PHE A 57 2.56 -1.68 3.51
N ASP A 58 2.43 -0.37 3.31
CA ASP A 58 1.74 0.61 4.16
C ASP A 58 2.28 0.73 5.60
N LEU A 59 2.15 1.92 6.18
CA LEU A 59 2.57 2.25 7.55
C LEU A 59 1.40 2.53 8.51
N GLY A 60 0.19 2.55 7.97
CA GLY A 60 -1.05 2.66 8.72
C GLY A 60 -1.37 4.08 9.20
N VAL A 61 -2.02 4.20 10.35
CA VAL A 61 -2.29 5.52 10.96
C VAL A 61 -1.05 6.05 11.68
N ARG A 62 -0.84 7.37 11.68
CA ARG A 62 0.23 8.01 12.46
C ARG A 62 0.08 7.66 13.93
N ARG A 63 1.21 7.30 14.55
CA ARG A 63 1.33 7.11 16.01
C ARG A 63 0.81 8.33 16.79
N ASP A 64 1.15 9.53 16.32
CA ASP A 64 0.68 10.81 16.85
C ASP A 64 -0.24 11.52 15.85
N PRO A 65 -1.57 11.47 16.04
CA PRO A 65 -2.53 12.14 15.17
C PRO A 65 -2.40 13.67 15.13
N SER A 66 -1.73 14.29 16.11
CA SER A 66 -1.57 15.75 16.14
C SER A 66 -0.62 16.27 15.05
N ARG A 67 0.21 15.38 14.50
CA ARG A 67 1.18 15.64 13.42
C ARG A 67 0.57 15.67 12.03
N TYR A 68 -0.66 15.18 11.87
CA TYR A 68 -1.38 15.39 10.62
C TYR A 68 -1.67 16.89 10.41
N SER A 69 -1.72 17.32 9.15
CA SER A 69 -2.21 18.64 8.76
C SER A 69 -3.62 18.92 9.28
N GLU A 70 -3.95 20.20 9.50
CA GLU A 70 -5.25 20.60 10.06
C GLU A 70 -6.47 20.03 9.30
N PRO A 71 -6.51 20.00 7.96
CA PRO A 71 -7.62 19.37 7.23
C PRO A 71 -7.78 17.88 7.56
N ILE A 72 -6.68 17.13 7.65
CA ILE A 72 -6.70 15.71 8.04
C ILE A 72 -7.13 15.56 9.50
N ARG A 73 -6.67 16.41 10.42
CA ARG A 73 -7.11 16.38 11.83
C ARG A 73 -8.62 16.55 11.97
N ARG A 74 -9.22 17.49 11.22
CA ARG A 74 -10.69 17.65 11.17
C ARG A 74 -11.37 16.41 10.58
N HIS A 75 -10.81 15.81 9.55
CA HIS A 75 -11.33 14.58 8.95
C HIS A 75 -11.33 13.42 9.97
N ILE A 76 -10.19 13.12 10.60
CA ILE A 76 -10.04 11.99 11.53
C ILE A 76 -10.80 12.19 12.85
N ALA A 77 -11.19 13.42 13.19
CA ALA A 77 -12.05 13.68 14.35
C ALA A 77 -13.41 12.95 14.24
N THR A 78 -13.90 12.68 13.03
CA THR A 78 -15.14 11.92 12.82
C THR A 78 -14.91 10.40 12.70
N ARG A 79 -13.66 9.94 12.85
CA ARG A 79 -13.24 8.53 12.68
C ARG A 79 -13.02 7.81 14.01
N LYS A 80 -13.86 8.11 15.00
CA LYS A 80 -13.74 7.61 16.38
C LYS A 80 -14.61 6.38 16.66
N PRO A 81 -14.13 5.44 17.52
CA PRO A 81 -12.80 5.40 18.16
C PRO A 81 -11.65 5.23 17.15
N LEU A 82 -10.51 5.87 17.46
CA LEU A 82 -9.25 5.79 16.69
C LEU A 82 -8.17 5.31 17.67
N THR A 83 -7.49 4.24 17.31
CA THR A 83 -6.38 3.64 18.06
C THR A 83 -5.15 3.65 17.18
N THR A 84 -4.05 4.20 17.69
CA THR A 84 -2.76 4.29 16.99
C THR A 84 -1.70 3.32 17.56
N ASP A 85 -2.10 2.49 18.53
CA ASP A 85 -1.24 1.55 19.23
C ASP A 85 -1.78 0.10 19.14
N PRO A 86 -0.92 -0.90 18.85
CA PRO A 86 0.45 -0.73 18.38
C PRO A 86 0.51 -0.12 16.96
N ASP A 87 1.56 0.66 16.72
CA ASP A 87 1.93 1.13 15.38
C ASP A 87 2.84 0.12 14.67
N VAL A 88 3.22 0.43 13.44
CA VAL A 88 4.10 -0.44 12.64
C VAL A 88 5.47 -0.63 13.30
N VAL A 89 6.03 0.40 13.93
CA VAL A 89 7.34 0.30 14.62
C VAL A 89 7.27 -0.70 15.78
N LYS A 90 6.23 -0.62 16.61
CA LYS A 90 6.01 -1.60 17.68
C LYS A 90 5.73 -3.00 17.13
N SER A 91 5.00 -3.12 16.02
CA SER A 91 4.74 -4.40 15.36
C SER A 91 6.03 -5.06 14.85
N LEU A 92 6.91 -4.31 14.19
CA LEU A 92 8.22 -4.80 13.72
C LEU A 92 9.08 -5.29 14.90
N LYS A 93 9.06 -4.54 16.02
CA LYS A 93 9.81 -4.90 17.23
C LYS A 93 9.39 -6.24 17.83
N LEU A 94 8.12 -6.63 17.71
CA LEU A 94 7.65 -7.96 18.15
C LEU A 94 8.31 -9.10 17.35
N GLY A 95 8.70 -8.84 16.11
CA GLY A 95 9.48 -9.75 15.26
C GLY A 95 11.00 -9.59 15.39
N GLY A 96 11.48 -8.78 16.35
CA GLY A 96 12.91 -8.53 16.55
C GLY A 96 13.53 -7.57 15.54
N LEU A 97 12.72 -6.80 14.79
CA LEU A 97 13.18 -5.85 13.79
C LEU A 97 12.99 -4.41 14.24
N THR A 98 13.73 -3.51 13.62
CA THR A 98 13.64 -2.06 13.74
C THR A 98 13.34 -1.43 12.38
N PRO A 99 12.91 -0.16 12.32
CA PRO A 99 12.73 0.55 11.04
C PRO A 99 14.01 0.58 10.18
N ASP A 100 15.19 0.55 10.80
CA ASP A 100 16.47 0.55 10.09
C ASP A 100 16.79 -0.77 9.37
N ASP A 101 16.08 -1.85 9.69
CA ASP A 101 16.18 -3.15 9.02
C ASP A 101 15.33 -3.22 7.74
N VAL A 102 14.48 -2.22 7.48
CA VAL A 102 13.56 -2.17 6.33
C VAL A 102 14.23 -1.46 5.16
N ASP A 103 14.36 -2.17 4.03
CA ASP A 103 14.98 -1.62 2.82
C ASP A 103 14.00 -0.67 2.09
N TYR A 104 12.73 -1.06 2.00
CA TYR A 104 11.71 -0.31 1.29
C TYR A 104 10.41 -0.17 2.07
N VAL A 105 9.78 1.00 1.96
CA VAL A 105 8.38 1.21 2.33
C VAL A 105 7.61 1.44 1.05
N ILE A 106 6.70 0.54 0.69
CA ILE A 106 5.81 0.69 -0.47
C ILE A 106 4.45 1.13 0.07
N TYR A 107 3.92 2.25 -0.45
CA TYR A 107 2.56 2.65 -0.16
C TYR A 107 1.62 2.09 -1.23
N SER A 108 0.53 1.46 -0.81
CA SER A 108 -0.60 1.17 -1.70
C SER A 108 -1.14 2.45 -2.31
N HIS A 109 -1.25 3.50 -1.49
CA HIS A 109 -1.57 4.87 -1.88
C HIS A 109 -1.29 5.82 -0.70
N VAL A 110 -1.44 7.13 -0.91
CA VAL A 110 -1.01 8.18 0.03
C VAL A 110 -2.13 8.77 0.89
N HIS A 111 -3.19 8.02 1.19
CA HIS A 111 -4.20 8.46 2.19
C HIS A 111 -3.65 8.41 3.62
N TRP A 112 -4.24 9.25 4.47
CA TRP A 112 -3.77 9.49 5.85
C TRP A 112 -3.64 8.21 6.69
N ASP A 113 -4.48 7.21 6.45
CA ASP A 113 -4.54 5.93 7.16
C ASP A 113 -3.62 4.86 6.58
N HIS A 114 -2.82 5.17 5.57
CA HIS A 114 -1.80 4.28 5.00
C HIS A 114 -0.38 4.79 5.23
N VAL A 115 -0.20 6.08 5.46
CA VAL A 115 1.12 6.74 5.40
C VAL A 115 1.94 6.64 6.68
N GLY A 116 1.30 6.39 7.83
CA GLY A 116 1.94 6.23 9.14
C GLY A 116 2.97 7.31 9.44
N GLU A 117 4.12 6.91 9.99
CA GLU A 117 5.21 7.85 10.34
C GLU A 117 6.47 7.60 9.49
N PRO A 118 6.58 8.22 8.29
CA PRO A 118 7.75 8.05 7.41
C PRO A 118 9.07 8.43 8.08
N THR A 119 9.05 9.37 9.04
CA THR A 119 10.25 9.88 9.71
C THR A 119 10.96 8.85 10.59
N ASP A 120 10.30 7.73 10.93
CA ASP A 120 10.91 6.61 11.64
C ASP A 120 11.79 5.75 10.71
N PHE A 121 11.56 5.75 9.39
CA PHE A 121 12.24 4.93 8.39
C PHE A 121 13.35 5.72 7.66
N ARG A 122 14.45 5.96 8.37
CA ARG A 122 15.53 6.85 7.90
C ARG A 122 16.40 6.25 6.80
N ARG A 123 16.50 4.91 6.77
CA ARG A 123 17.34 4.17 5.83
C ARG A 123 16.58 3.64 4.62
N SER A 124 15.25 3.56 4.72
CA SER A 124 14.41 3.02 3.67
C SER A 124 14.26 3.98 2.49
N SER A 125 14.09 3.41 1.31
CA SER A 125 13.52 4.12 0.16
C SER A 125 12.00 3.95 0.15
N PHE A 126 11.27 5.00 -0.18
CA PHE A 126 9.83 4.99 -0.32
C PHE A 126 9.44 4.74 -1.77
N VAL A 127 8.41 3.93 -1.99
CA VAL A 127 7.91 3.61 -3.31
C VAL A 127 6.43 3.92 -3.38
N VAL A 128 6.02 4.61 -4.44
CA VAL A 128 4.64 5.02 -4.69
C VAL A 128 4.25 4.74 -6.14
N GLY A 129 2.96 4.51 -6.38
CA GLY A 129 2.43 4.32 -7.74
C GLY A 129 2.39 5.63 -8.54
N HIS A 130 2.27 5.49 -9.86
CA HIS A 130 2.23 6.62 -10.78
C HIS A 130 1.05 7.57 -10.51
N GLY A 131 1.31 8.86 -10.30
CA GLY A 131 0.32 9.88 -9.95
C GLY A 131 0.29 10.24 -8.46
N SER A 132 0.93 9.44 -7.59
CA SER A 132 0.95 9.72 -6.15
C SER A 132 1.70 11.00 -5.79
N LEU A 133 2.79 11.33 -6.51
CA LEU A 133 3.53 12.56 -6.24
C LEU A 133 2.76 13.82 -6.67
N ASP A 134 1.96 13.72 -7.74
CA ASP A 134 1.09 14.82 -8.20
C ASP A 134 0.03 15.15 -7.14
N LEU A 135 -0.54 14.11 -6.50
CA LEU A 135 -1.43 14.27 -5.34
C LEU A 135 -0.76 15.01 -4.18
N LEU A 136 0.47 14.63 -3.84
CA LEU A 136 1.21 15.26 -2.75
C LEU A 136 1.54 16.73 -3.08
N GLN A 137 1.86 17.04 -4.33
CA GLN A 137 2.15 18.42 -4.77
C GLN A 137 0.89 19.31 -4.87
N GLY A 138 -0.30 18.76 -4.63
CA GLY A 138 -1.54 19.51 -4.70
C GLY A 138 -2.07 19.73 -6.11
N ASP A 139 -1.52 19.03 -7.12
CA ASP A 139 -2.15 18.92 -8.45
C ASP A 139 -3.30 17.92 -8.38
N ALA A 140 -4.31 18.32 -7.60
CA ALA A 140 -5.56 17.60 -7.39
C ALA A 140 -6.60 17.94 -8.46
N SER A 141 -6.17 18.46 -9.62
CA SER A 141 -7.04 19.03 -10.65
C SER A 141 -8.14 18.08 -11.15
N ASN A 142 -8.03 16.78 -10.86
CA ASN A 142 -9.02 15.74 -11.19
C ASN A 142 -9.53 14.90 -10.00
N LEU A 143 -9.28 15.28 -8.74
CA LEU A 143 -9.77 14.51 -7.59
C LEU A 143 -11.30 14.57 -7.51
N ARG A 144 -11.95 13.43 -7.76
CA ARG A 144 -13.36 13.21 -7.42
C ARG A 144 -13.46 12.99 -5.91
N GLY A 145 -13.86 14.02 -5.18
CA GLY A 145 -14.09 13.98 -3.73
C GLY A 145 -13.26 15.01 -2.96
N GLY A 146 -13.91 16.11 -2.56
CA GLY A 146 -13.28 17.22 -1.79
C GLY A 146 -12.93 16.89 -0.34
N HIS A 147 -12.68 15.60 -0.03
CA HIS A 147 -12.49 15.09 1.32
C HIS A 147 -11.14 14.39 1.53
N SER A 148 -10.35 14.23 0.46
CA SER A 148 -8.97 13.75 0.53
C SER A 148 -8.02 14.93 0.66
N PHE A 149 -7.09 14.83 1.62
CA PHE A 149 -6.06 15.84 1.86
C PHE A 149 -4.70 15.14 1.89
N PHE A 150 -3.71 15.77 1.26
CA PHE A 150 -2.36 15.23 1.10
C PHE A 150 -1.33 16.23 1.63
N GLU A 151 -0.24 15.71 2.17
CA GLU A 151 0.81 16.50 2.80
C GLU A 151 2.00 16.60 1.81
N PRO A 152 2.32 17.80 1.27
CA PRO A 152 3.34 17.95 0.23
C PRO A 152 4.75 17.59 0.72
N ASP A 153 4.97 17.63 2.03
CA ASP A 153 6.21 17.28 2.71
C ASP A 153 6.17 15.87 3.32
N LEU A 154 5.20 15.02 2.94
CA LEU A 154 5.08 13.66 3.47
C LEU A 154 6.36 12.84 3.24
N LEU A 155 6.92 12.93 2.03
CA LEU A 155 8.04 12.11 1.58
C LEU A 155 9.21 12.96 1.11
N ASP A 156 10.41 12.51 1.42
CA ASP A 156 11.68 13.09 0.97
C ASP A 156 11.94 12.71 -0.51
N PRO A 157 11.94 13.66 -1.45
CA PRO A 157 12.10 13.36 -2.88
C PRO A 157 13.39 12.63 -3.22
N HIS A 158 14.45 12.77 -2.41
CA HIS A 158 15.73 12.09 -2.64
C HIS A 158 15.69 10.60 -2.31
N ARG A 159 14.67 10.15 -1.56
CA ARG A 159 14.47 8.75 -1.16
C ARG A 159 13.15 8.19 -1.66
N THR A 160 12.49 8.87 -2.59
CA THR A 160 11.20 8.42 -3.14
C THR A 160 11.34 7.99 -4.59
N ILE A 161 10.78 6.82 -4.88
CA ILE A 161 10.72 6.21 -6.19
C ILE A 161 9.23 6.19 -6.59
N GLN A 162 8.86 6.94 -7.61
CA GLN A 162 7.57 6.76 -8.29
C GLN A 162 7.74 5.71 -9.38
N ILE A 163 6.92 4.66 -9.33
CA ILE A 163 6.87 3.63 -10.35
C ILE A 163 6.37 4.26 -11.66
N PRO A 164 6.91 3.90 -12.84
CA PRO A 164 6.46 4.44 -14.12
C PRO A 164 4.98 4.16 -14.38
N ASP A 165 4.39 4.99 -15.23
CA ASP A 165 3.02 4.81 -15.73
C ASP A 165 2.85 3.42 -16.37
N PRO A 166 1.87 2.60 -15.91
CA PRO A 166 1.51 1.32 -16.51
C PRO A 166 1.20 1.37 -18.00
N GLU A 167 0.65 2.50 -18.47
CA GLU A 167 0.22 2.69 -19.86
C GLU A 167 1.31 3.31 -20.74
N ALA A 168 2.41 3.79 -20.15
CA ALA A 168 3.49 4.41 -20.91
C ALA A 168 4.31 3.36 -21.68
N PRO A 169 4.74 3.67 -22.92
CA PRO A 169 5.63 2.80 -23.67
C PRO A 169 6.93 2.54 -22.89
N TYR A 170 7.32 1.27 -22.75
CA TYR A 170 8.60 0.93 -22.16
C TYR A 170 9.75 1.43 -23.05
N THR A 171 10.54 2.37 -22.54
CA THR A 171 11.61 3.02 -23.33
C THR A 171 12.93 2.25 -23.35
N GLY A 172 13.01 1.08 -22.70
CA GLY A 172 14.20 0.22 -22.76
C GLY A 172 15.44 0.76 -22.05
N ARG A 173 15.34 1.87 -21.30
CA ARG A 173 16.46 2.31 -20.44
C ARG A 173 16.56 1.38 -19.24
N ASP A 174 17.37 0.35 -19.38
CA ASP A 174 17.74 -0.64 -18.38
C ASP A 174 18.59 -0.03 -17.23
N GLU A 175 18.12 1.03 -16.57
CA GLU A 175 18.57 1.32 -15.19
C GLU A 175 18.25 0.12 -14.27
N ALA A 176 17.31 -0.71 -14.70
CA ALA A 176 16.87 -1.93 -14.03
C ALA A 176 17.94 -3.03 -13.97
N GLN A 177 18.91 -3.10 -14.89
CA GLN A 177 19.87 -4.21 -14.92
C GLN A 177 20.90 -4.19 -13.77
N GLU A 178 21.12 -3.03 -13.13
CA GLU A 178 22.11 -2.89 -12.06
C GLU A 178 21.51 -2.96 -10.65
N SER A 179 20.20 -2.71 -10.49
CA SER A 179 19.53 -2.79 -9.18
C SER A 179 19.04 -4.20 -8.86
N ALA A 180 19.21 -4.61 -7.60
CA ALA A 180 18.72 -5.90 -7.10
C ALA A 180 17.18 -6.02 -7.08
N ILE A 181 16.48 -4.89 -7.19
CA ILE A 181 15.01 -4.81 -7.22
C ILE A 181 14.56 -3.96 -8.41
N ASN A 182 13.45 -4.34 -9.02
CA ASN A 182 12.96 -3.81 -10.28
C ASN A 182 11.72 -2.93 -10.08
N PHE A 183 11.93 -1.64 -9.79
CA PHE A 183 10.83 -0.65 -9.71
C PHE A 183 10.59 0.15 -11.01
N ARG A 184 11.44 -0.06 -12.04
CA ARG A 184 11.40 0.68 -13.31
C ARG A 184 11.25 -0.20 -14.55
N GLY A 185 11.07 -1.50 -14.34
CA GLY A 185 10.92 -2.47 -15.41
C GLY A 185 9.59 -2.33 -16.14
N PRO A 186 9.42 -3.08 -17.24
CA PRO A 186 8.18 -3.02 -17.99
C PRO A 186 7.03 -3.63 -17.19
N TRP A 187 5.89 -2.97 -17.24
CA TRP A 187 4.62 -3.55 -16.85
C TRP A 187 4.22 -4.66 -17.83
N ARG A 188 3.70 -5.77 -17.29
CA ARG A 188 3.30 -6.95 -18.06
C ARG A 188 2.02 -7.55 -17.49
N GLN A 189 1.22 -8.14 -18.35
CA GLN A 189 0.09 -8.96 -17.93
C GLN A 189 0.59 -10.19 -17.15
N PHE A 190 -0.08 -10.51 -16.04
CA PHE A 190 0.08 -11.75 -15.30
C PHE A 190 -1.29 -12.37 -15.06
N ASP A 191 -1.57 -13.46 -15.77
CA ASP A 191 -2.89 -14.11 -15.79
C ASP A 191 -4.02 -13.11 -16.13
N SER A 192 -4.96 -12.88 -15.21
CA SER A 192 -6.08 -11.95 -15.36
C SER A 192 -5.75 -10.51 -14.92
N LEU A 193 -4.55 -10.26 -14.39
CA LEU A 193 -4.09 -8.94 -13.98
C LEU A 193 -3.40 -8.26 -15.18
N PRO A 194 -3.96 -7.16 -15.72
CA PRO A 194 -3.51 -6.58 -16.99
C PRO A 194 -2.11 -5.96 -16.91
N SER A 195 -1.77 -5.36 -15.77
CA SER A 195 -0.55 -4.59 -15.59
C SER A 195 0.10 -4.94 -14.25
N THR A 196 1.18 -5.71 -14.31
CA THR A 196 1.98 -6.12 -13.15
C THR A 196 3.47 -5.89 -13.36
N LEU A 197 4.20 -5.68 -12.27
CA LEU A 197 5.64 -5.51 -12.24
C LEU A 197 6.26 -6.54 -11.30
N ASP A 198 6.96 -7.53 -11.86
CA ASP A 198 7.77 -8.48 -11.08
C ASP A 198 9.03 -7.77 -10.56
N ILE A 199 9.03 -7.47 -9.26
CA ILE A 199 10.08 -6.63 -8.67
C ILE A 199 11.35 -7.41 -8.36
N PHE A 200 11.28 -8.74 -8.24
CA PHE A 200 12.44 -9.60 -8.01
C PHE A 200 12.87 -10.38 -9.25
N ARG A 201 12.08 -10.34 -10.33
CA ARG A 201 12.31 -11.06 -11.60
C ARG A 201 12.34 -12.58 -11.45
N ASP A 202 11.70 -13.08 -10.40
CA ASP A 202 11.62 -14.50 -10.07
C ASP A 202 10.18 -14.98 -9.84
N GLY A 203 9.21 -14.08 -10.08
CA GLY A 203 7.78 -14.29 -9.92
C GLY A 203 7.30 -14.45 -8.49
N SER A 204 8.11 -14.12 -7.48
CA SER A 204 7.73 -14.24 -6.07
C SER A 204 6.86 -13.10 -5.56
N LEU A 205 7.01 -11.88 -6.12
CA LEU A 205 6.26 -10.70 -5.71
C LEU A 205 6.05 -9.76 -6.89
N TYR A 206 4.79 -9.42 -7.12
CA TYR A 206 4.37 -8.46 -8.13
C TYR A 206 3.77 -7.23 -7.48
N ILE A 207 4.12 -6.06 -8.00
CA ILE A 207 3.27 -4.86 -7.87
C ILE A 207 2.19 -4.97 -8.94
N VAL A 208 0.96 -4.64 -8.60
CA VAL A 208 -0.21 -4.72 -9.47
C VAL A 208 -0.80 -3.32 -9.58
N ASP A 209 -0.97 -2.84 -10.80
CA ASP A 209 -1.70 -1.60 -11.05
C ASP A 209 -3.17 -1.79 -10.66
N ALA A 210 -3.70 -0.89 -9.83
CA ALA A 210 -5.01 -1.01 -9.23
C ALA A 210 -5.79 0.32 -9.27
N PRO A 211 -6.01 0.90 -10.46
CA PRO A 211 -6.63 2.21 -10.60
C PRO A 211 -8.08 2.19 -10.09
N GLY A 212 -8.50 3.30 -9.48
CA GLY A 212 -9.88 3.49 -9.03
C GLY A 212 -9.97 4.36 -7.78
N HIS A 213 -9.46 3.85 -6.65
CA HIS A 213 -9.57 4.53 -5.34
C HIS A 213 -8.85 5.87 -5.29
N LEU A 214 -7.59 5.92 -5.76
CA LEU A 214 -6.80 7.14 -5.96
C LEU A 214 -5.86 6.99 -7.16
N PRO A 215 -5.46 8.11 -7.80
CA PRO A 215 -4.28 8.11 -8.67
C PRO A 215 -3.07 7.49 -7.96
N GLY A 216 -2.40 6.56 -8.63
CA GLY A 216 -1.24 5.84 -8.08
C GLY A 216 -1.56 4.74 -7.09
N HIS A 217 -2.82 4.31 -6.97
CA HIS A 217 -3.17 3.15 -6.16
C HIS A 217 -2.59 1.86 -6.76
N ILE A 218 -1.88 1.09 -5.93
CA ILE A 218 -1.22 -0.15 -6.27
C ILE A 218 -1.47 -1.24 -5.23
N ASN A 219 -1.45 -2.48 -5.67
CA ASN A 219 -1.57 -3.67 -4.85
C ASN A 219 -0.30 -4.53 -4.92
N LEU A 220 -0.18 -5.51 -4.02
CA LEU A 220 0.85 -6.55 -4.10
C LEU A 220 0.23 -7.94 -4.29
N LEU A 221 0.81 -8.73 -5.18
CA LEU A 221 0.53 -10.16 -5.31
C LEU A 221 1.78 -10.96 -4.92
N ALA A 222 1.70 -11.68 -3.80
CA ALA A 222 2.82 -12.37 -3.16
C ALA A 222 2.65 -13.89 -3.24
N ARG A 223 3.63 -14.61 -3.78
CA ARG A 223 3.67 -16.08 -3.79
C ARG A 223 4.27 -16.60 -2.48
N THR A 224 3.56 -17.49 -1.80
CA THR A 224 3.93 -17.98 -0.46
C THR A 224 4.14 -19.49 -0.38
N SER A 225 3.95 -20.24 -1.48
CA SER A 225 4.32 -21.65 -1.55
C SER A 225 5.30 -21.94 -2.69
N GLU A 226 6.22 -22.86 -2.42
CA GLU A 226 7.26 -23.28 -3.38
C GLU A 226 6.76 -24.37 -4.34
N ASN A 227 5.58 -24.95 -4.06
CA ASN A 227 5.02 -26.07 -4.82
C ASN A 227 4.23 -25.59 -6.03
N GLU A 228 4.72 -25.89 -7.23
CA GLU A 228 4.06 -25.57 -8.51
C GLU A 228 2.62 -26.14 -8.59
N SER A 229 2.37 -27.34 -8.04
CA SER A 229 1.05 -27.99 -8.10
C SER A 229 0.05 -27.50 -7.04
N ASP A 230 0.52 -26.75 -6.05
CA ASP A 230 -0.30 -26.14 -4.98
C ASP A 230 0.23 -24.73 -4.68
N THR A 231 0.19 -23.87 -5.71
CA THR A 231 0.69 -22.50 -5.59
C THR A 231 -0.27 -21.66 -4.75
N LYS A 232 0.24 -21.02 -3.70
CA LYS A 232 -0.51 -20.16 -2.78
C LYS A 232 -0.09 -18.72 -2.96
N TRP A 233 -1.09 -17.85 -2.97
CA TRP A 233 -0.93 -16.42 -3.17
C TRP A 233 -1.60 -15.64 -2.04
N ILE A 234 -1.01 -14.51 -1.68
CA ILE A 234 -1.63 -13.47 -0.87
C ILE A 234 -1.74 -12.23 -1.75
N TYR A 235 -2.97 -11.69 -1.86
CA TYR A 235 -3.21 -10.44 -2.56
C TYR A 235 -3.47 -9.34 -1.53
N LEU A 236 -2.54 -8.39 -1.43
CA LEU A 236 -2.63 -7.22 -0.57
C LEU A 236 -3.27 -6.09 -1.36
N ALA A 237 -4.58 -5.94 -1.20
CA ALA A 237 -5.44 -5.16 -2.10
C ALA A 237 -5.55 -3.66 -1.76
N GLY A 238 -4.85 -3.18 -0.73
CA GLY A 238 -5.05 -1.83 -0.18
C GLY A 238 -6.54 -1.49 -0.08
N ASP A 239 -6.89 -0.29 -0.56
CA ASP A 239 -8.26 0.20 -0.65
C ASP A 239 -9.03 -0.17 -1.93
N ALA A 240 -8.58 -1.16 -2.71
CA ALA A 240 -9.37 -1.67 -3.83
C ALA A 240 -10.65 -2.38 -3.38
N CYS A 241 -10.73 -2.83 -2.11
CA CYS A 241 -11.93 -3.41 -1.53
C CYS A 241 -11.95 -3.31 0.01
N HIS A 242 -12.77 -2.41 0.54
CA HIS A 242 -12.83 -2.13 1.99
C HIS A 242 -13.58 -3.16 2.83
N ASP A 243 -14.49 -3.95 2.23
CA ASP A 243 -15.35 -4.87 2.98
C ASP A 243 -15.59 -6.20 2.23
N ARG A 244 -15.42 -7.31 2.94
CA ARG A 244 -15.64 -8.66 2.38
C ARG A 244 -17.03 -8.83 1.76
N ARG A 245 -18.03 -8.11 2.26
CA ARG A 245 -19.41 -8.19 1.78
C ARG A 245 -19.52 -7.74 0.31
N LEU A 246 -18.61 -6.87 -0.14
CA LEU A 246 -18.50 -6.48 -1.55
C LEU A 246 -18.05 -7.68 -2.41
N MET A 247 -16.97 -8.35 -1.99
CA MET A 247 -16.45 -9.54 -2.68
C MET A 247 -17.43 -10.72 -2.68
N ARG A 248 -18.31 -10.81 -1.69
CA ARG A 248 -19.33 -11.86 -1.58
C ARG A 248 -20.64 -11.51 -2.27
N HIS A 249 -20.73 -10.34 -2.90
CA HIS A 249 -21.96 -9.82 -3.50
C HIS A 249 -23.12 -9.73 -2.49
N GLU A 250 -22.80 -9.48 -1.22
CA GLU A 250 -23.77 -9.26 -0.14
C GLU A 250 -24.13 -7.77 0.00
N ARG A 251 -23.27 -6.87 -0.50
CA ARG A 251 -23.45 -5.41 -0.55
C ARG A 251 -22.83 -4.86 -1.83
N GLU A 252 -23.31 -3.69 -2.24
CA GLU A 252 -22.74 -2.86 -3.30
C GLU A 252 -21.73 -1.86 -2.73
N VAL A 253 -20.88 -1.29 -3.59
CA VAL A 253 -19.93 -0.24 -3.19
C VAL A 253 -20.69 1.00 -2.75
N GLY A 254 -20.35 1.54 -1.58
CA GLY A 254 -20.85 2.84 -1.13
C GLY A 254 -20.33 3.95 -2.04
N GLN A 255 -21.23 4.76 -2.58
CA GLN A 255 -20.86 5.89 -3.44
C GLN A 255 -21.19 7.20 -2.75
N TRP A 256 -20.28 8.16 -2.86
CA TRP A 256 -20.52 9.56 -2.50
C TRP A 256 -21.54 10.14 -3.48
N GLN A 257 -22.54 10.87 -2.98
CA GLN A 257 -23.63 11.44 -3.81
C GLN A 257 -23.23 12.76 -4.48
N ASP A 258 -22.06 13.28 -4.13
CA ASP A 258 -21.48 14.54 -4.58
C ASP A 258 -20.64 14.38 -5.86
N ALA A 259 -21.22 13.72 -6.86
CA ALA A 259 -20.75 13.73 -8.25
C ALA A 259 -21.63 14.65 -9.13
#